data_AF-A0A840NAD5-F1
#
_entry.id   AF-A0A840NAD5-F1
#
_cell.length_a   1.000
_cell.length_b   1.000
_cell.length_c   1.000
_cell.angle_alpha   90.00
_cell.angle_beta   90.00
_cell.angle_gamma   90.00
#
_symmetry.space_group_name_H-M   'P 1'
#
loop_
_entity.id
_entity.type
_entity.pdbx_description
1 polymer ?
#
loop_
_entity_poly.entity_id
_entity_poly.type
_entity_poly.pdbx_seq_one_letter_code
_entity_poly.pdbx_strand_id
1 'polypeptide(L)'
;MFELEDSIPVYQHFALDVDDFHAAYEKAKAIGALDSKAFRNPVNELPDGCVQMYLRDPAGNLVEIDWPDVNTLDRSRIPEMKLLSEFANQDDEGLKASLYLDRPHIKPNAPRKAAAR
;
A
#
# COMPACT_ATOMS: atom_id res chain seq x y z
N MET A 1 35.09 7.10 -19.17
CA MET A 1 34.02 6.63 -18.27
C MET A 1 32.75 7.33 -18.73
N PHE A 2 31.72 6.56 -19.09
CA PHE A 2 30.42 7.14 -19.43
C PHE A 2 29.57 7.03 -18.17
N GLU A 3 29.10 8.16 -17.68
CA GLU A 3 28.26 8.26 -16.49
C GLU A 3 26.89 8.76 -16.96
N LEU A 4 25.83 8.06 -16.56
CA LEU A 4 24.46 8.50 -16.81
C LEU A 4 24.02 9.35 -15.63
N GLU A 5 23.37 10.48 -15.91
CA GLU A 5 22.65 11.21 -14.86
C GLU A 5 21.59 10.27 -14.28
N ASP A 6 21.68 10.02 -12.98
CA ASP A 6 20.72 9.23 -12.23
C ASP A 6 19.99 10.12 -11.22
N SER A 7 18.71 9.86 -11.04
CA SER A 7 17.86 10.59 -10.10
C SER A 7 16.89 9.61 -9.46
N ILE A 8 16.71 9.70 -8.15
CA ILE A 8 15.77 8.85 -7.42
C ILE A 8 14.34 9.34 -7.71
N PRO A 9 13.52 8.57 -8.45
CA PRO A 9 12.17 9.00 -8.75
C PRO A 9 11.31 8.96 -7.49
N VAL A 10 10.43 9.94 -7.34
CA VAL A 10 9.57 10.04 -6.14
C VAL A 10 8.52 8.92 -6.12
N TYR A 11 7.92 8.62 -7.27
CA TYR A 11 6.75 7.73 -7.39
C TYR A 11 7.03 6.41 -8.09
N GLN A 12 8.13 6.28 -8.84
CA GLN A 12 8.48 4.98 -9.42
C GLN A 12 8.80 4.03 -8.28
N HIS A 13 8.16 2.86 -8.28
CA HIS A 13 8.33 1.86 -7.24
C HIS A 13 8.40 0.46 -7.82
N PHE A 14 8.95 -0.44 -7.02
CA PHE A 14 8.91 -1.86 -7.22
C PHE A 14 7.99 -2.48 -6.17
N ALA A 15 6.97 -3.20 -6.61
CA ALA A 15 5.94 -3.80 -5.76
C ALA A 15 6.17 -5.31 -5.61
N LEU A 16 5.91 -5.82 -4.42
CA LEU A 16 6.03 -7.23 -4.06
C LEU A 16 4.85 -7.63 -3.16
N ASP A 17 4.26 -8.79 -3.40
CA ASP A 17 3.48 -9.48 -2.38
C ASP A 17 4.39 -10.30 -1.46
N VAL A 18 3.90 -10.60 -0.26
CA VAL A 18 4.66 -11.31 0.78
C VAL A 18 3.78 -12.33 1.50
N ASP A 19 4.41 -13.38 2.04
CA ASP A 19 3.71 -14.41 2.81
C ASP A 19 3.28 -13.93 4.21
N ASP A 20 3.95 -12.91 4.76
CA ASP A 20 3.65 -12.35 6.09
C ASP A 20 3.81 -10.81 6.10
N PHE A 21 2.70 -10.13 5.83
CA PHE A 21 2.65 -8.66 5.82
C PHE A 21 2.95 -8.06 7.19
N HIS A 22 2.53 -8.71 8.28
CA HIS A 22 2.76 -8.21 9.62
C HIS A 22 4.25 -8.22 9.95
N ALA A 23 4.97 -9.31 9.66
CA ALA A 23 6.41 -9.36 9.84
C ALA A 23 7.14 -8.28 9.02
N ALA A 24 6.72 -8.08 7.76
CA ALA A 24 7.28 -7.03 6.90
C ALA A 24 7.05 -5.62 7.49
N TYR A 25 5.82 -5.32 7.91
CA TYR A 25 5.45 -4.03 8.49
C TYR A 25 6.23 -3.75 9.80
N GLU A 26 6.29 -4.71 10.73
CA GLU A 26 7.00 -4.49 12.00
C GLU A 26 8.50 -4.25 11.76
N LYS A 27 9.10 -4.97 10.80
CA LYS A 27 10.50 -4.78 10.45
C LYS A 27 10.74 -3.41 9.83
N ALA A 28 9.90 -3.00 8.86
CA ALA A 28 9.99 -1.70 8.21
C ALA A 28 9.84 -0.55 9.21
N LYS A 29 8.88 -0.67 10.15
CA LYS A 29 8.67 0.29 11.23
C LYS A 29 9.86 0.35 12.18
N ALA A 30 10.39 -0.80 12.60
CA ALA A 30 11.53 -0.87 13.52
C ALA A 30 12.80 -0.21 12.97
N ILE A 31 12.99 -0.22 11.64
CA ILE A 31 14.14 0.43 10.98
C ILE A 31 13.82 1.85 10.46
N GLY A 32 12.61 2.36 10.69
CA GLY A 32 12.21 3.70 10.26
C GLY A 32 12.08 3.89 8.74
N ALA A 33 11.78 2.81 8.00
CA ALA A 33 11.75 2.84 6.53
C ALA A 33 10.40 3.26 5.92
N LEU A 34 9.33 3.35 6.71
CA LEU A 34 7.98 3.67 6.19
C LEU A 34 7.94 5.06 5.53
N ASP A 35 7.38 5.12 4.32
CA ASP A 35 7.21 6.36 3.57
C ASP A 35 5.78 6.90 3.69
N SER A 36 5.62 8.04 4.35
CA SER A 36 4.32 8.72 4.50
C SER A 36 4.08 9.85 3.48
N LYS A 37 4.98 10.02 2.50
CA LYS A 37 4.99 11.18 1.59
C LYS A 37 4.47 10.83 0.20
N ALA A 38 5.01 9.79 -0.44
CA ALA A 38 4.73 9.46 -1.83
C ALA A 38 3.23 9.27 -2.07
N PHE A 39 2.56 8.49 -1.22
CA PHE A 39 1.12 8.26 -1.32
C PHE A 39 0.37 8.71 -0.07
N ARG A 40 0.85 9.82 0.53
CA ARG A 40 0.25 10.57 1.66
C ARG A 40 0.15 9.81 2.99
N ASN A 41 0.34 8.50 2.99
CA ASN A 41 0.21 7.65 4.15
C ASN A 41 1.00 6.34 3.89
N PRO A 42 1.66 5.76 4.91
CA PRO A 42 2.56 4.64 4.72
C PRO A 42 1.86 3.30 4.48
N VAL A 43 0.60 3.16 4.91
CA VAL A 43 -0.20 1.94 4.70
C VAL A 43 -1.61 2.29 4.28
N ASN A 44 -2.02 1.90 3.08
CA ASN A 44 -3.32 2.25 2.50
C ASN A 44 -4.13 0.99 2.23
N GLU A 45 -5.37 0.95 2.73
CA GLU A 45 -6.40 0.02 2.26
C GLU A 45 -7.03 0.59 0.98
N LEU A 46 -7.03 -0.19 -0.09
CA LEU A 46 -7.68 0.13 -1.35
C LEU A 46 -9.19 -0.16 -1.30
N PRO A 47 -10.00 0.43 -2.21
CA PRO A 47 -11.46 0.22 -2.20
C PRO A 47 -11.91 -1.24 -2.29
N ASP A 48 -11.11 -2.11 -2.91
CA ASP A 48 -11.37 -3.55 -3.06
C ASP A 48 -10.96 -4.38 -1.82
N GLY A 49 -10.28 -3.75 -0.85
CA GLY A 49 -9.81 -4.38 0.38
C GLY A 49 -8.35 -4.87 0.33
N CYS A 50 -7.63 -4.69 -0.77
CA CYS A 50 -6.18 -4.89 -0.80
C CYS A 50 -5.47 -3.83 0.06
N VAL A 51 -4.25 -4.12 0.50
CA VAL A 51 -3.43 -3.19 1.28
C VAL A 51 -2.10 -2.96 0.57
N GLN A 52 -1.67 -1.71 0.50
CA GLN A 52 -0.37 -1.29 0.01
C GLN A 52 0.41 -0.64 1.16
N MET A 53 1.65 -1.06 1.40
CA MET A 53 2.58 -0.40 2.31
C MET A 53 3.78 0.15 1.56
N TYR A 54 4.14 1.40 1.82
CA TYR A 54 5.23 2.09 1.15
C TYR A 54 6.45 2.25 2.06
N LEU A 55 7.64 1.94 1.54
CA LEU A 55 8.91 2.07 2.24
C LEU A 55 10.03 2.59 1.34
N ARG A 56 11.08 3.15 1.96
CA ARG A 56 12.31 3.58 1.28
C ARG A 56 13.43 2.60 1.56
N ASP A 57 14.10 2.15 0.50
CA ASP A 57 15.36 1.44 0.64
C ASP A 57 16.50 2.41 1.04
N PRO A 58 17.71 1.91 1.37
CA PRO A 58 18.83 2.78 1.73
C PRO A 58 19.28 3.77 0.64
N ALA A 59 18.97 3.49 -0.63
CA ALA A 59 19.24 4.38 -1.76
C ALA A 59 18.12 5.38 -2.01
N GLY A 60 17.02 5.32 -1.25
CA GLY A 60 15.85 6.20 -1.38
C GLY A 60 14.83 5.74 -2.42
N ASN A 61 14.98 4.56 -3.03
CA ASN A 61 13.99 4.03 -3.95
C ASN A 61 12.71 3.69 -3.21
N LEU A 62 11.56 3.91 -3.86
CA LEU A 62 10.27 3.53 -3.30
C LEU A 62 10.03 2.04 -3.54
N VAL A 63 9.65 1.33 -2.48
CA VAL A 63 9.22 -0.06 -2.53
C VAL A 63 7.81 -0.14 -1.99
N GLU A 64 6.98 -0.93 -2.64
CA GLU A 64 5.61 -1.22 -2.23
C GLU A 64 5.50 -2.68 -1.80
N ILE A 65 4.85 -2.92 -0.67
CA ILE A 65 4.53 -4.25 -0.17
C ILE A 65 3.02 -4.41 -0.17
N ASP A 66 2.54 -5.43 -0.85
CA ASP A 66 1.12 -5.68 -1.05
C ASP A 66 0.60 -6.79 -0.16
N TRP A 67 -0.66 -6.66 0.23
CA TRP A 67 -1.39 -7.72 0.90
C TRP A 67 -2.80 -7.87 0.33
N PRO A 68 -3.26 -9.11 0.10
CA PRO A 68 -4.46 -9.31 -0.69
C PRO A 68 -5.77 -8.93 0.01
N ASP A 69 -5.91 -9.17 1.31
CA ASP A 69 -7.18 -8.96 2.01
C ASP A 69 -6.96 -8.38 3.40
N VAL A 70 -7.36 -7.13 3.59
CA VAL A 70 -7.30 -6.42 4.88
C VAL A 70 -8.03 -7.16 6.00
N ASN A 71 -9.05 -7.98 5.70
CA ASN A 71 -9.81 -8.69 6.73
C ASN A 71 -9.04 -9.87 7.33
N THR A 72 -7.92 -10.30 6.71
CA THR A 72 -7.01 -11.29 7.29
C THR A 72 -5.90 -10.65 8.12
N LEU A 73 -5.86 -9.32 8.22
CA LEU A 73 -4.90 -8.59 9.03
C LEU A 73 -5.51 -8.15 10.36
N ASP A 74 -4.78 -8.35 11.45
CA ASP A 74 -5.00 -7.60 12.69
C ASP A 74 -4.64 -6.10 12.52
N ARG A 75 -5.67 -5.30 12.20
CA ARG A 75 -5.53 -3.84 11.98
C ARG A 75 -5.04 -3.09 13.23
N SER A 76 -5.21 -3.63 14.44
CA SER A 76 -4.77 -2.96 15.67
C SER A 76 -3.25 -2.80 15.75
N ARG A 77 -2.51 -3.64 15.01
CA ARG A 77 -1.04 -3.58 14.89
C ARG A 77 -0.56 -2.51 13.91
N ILE A 78 -1.44 -2.01 13.05
CA ILE A 78 -1.12 -1.07 11.98
C ILE A 78 -1.94 0.22 12.17
N PRO A 79 -1.70 1.01 13.24
CA PRO A 79 -2.50 2.18 13.56
C PRO A 79 -2.42 3.30 12.50
N GLU A 80 -1.40 3.28 11.64
CA GLU A 80 -1.25 4.22 10.54
C GLU A 80 -2.10 3.86 9.31
N MET A 81 -2.70 2.66 9.26
CA MET A 81 -3.51 2.24 8.11
C MET A 81 -4.73 3.15 7.92
N LYS A 82 -4.93 3.62 6.69
CA LYS A 82 -6.11 4.41 6.31
C LYS A 82 -6.73 3.87 5.05
N LEU A 83 -8.04 4.05 4.93
CA LEU A 83 -8.74 3.75 3.69
C LEU A 83 -8.44 4.86 2.67
N LEU A 84 -7.96 4.50 1.48
CA LEU A 84 -7.54 5.45 0.45
C LEU A 84 -8.66 6.44 0.09
N SER A 85 -9.90 5.96 0.05
CA SER A 85 -11.09 6.77 -0.27
C SER A 85 -11.42 7.84 0.78
N GLU A 86 -10.80 7.80 1.97
CA GLU A 86 -10.95 8.87 2.99
C GLU A 86 -10.20 10.15 2.62
N PHE A 87 -9.15 10.06 1.80
CA PHE A 87 -8.27 11.20 1.50
C PHE A 87 -7.87 11.34 0.02
N ALA A 88 -8.30 10.42 -0.84
CA ALA A 88 -8.14 10.50 -2.29
C ALA A 88 -9.46 10.17 -2.99
N ASN A 89 -9.92 11.07 -3.87
CA ASN A 89 -11.13 10.84 -4.67
C ASN A 89 -10.96 9.60 -5.56
N GLN A 90 -11.98 8.74 -5.61
CA GLN A 90 -12.01 7.54 -6.44
C GLN A 90 -13.10 7.70 -7.49
N ASP A 91 -12.74 7.63 -8.77
CA ASP A 91 -13.69 7.54 -9.87
C ASP A 91 -14.12 6.08 -10.11
N ASP A 92 -14.95 5.85 -11.12
CA ASP A 92 -15.50 4.53 -11.43
C ASP A 92 -14.42 3.49 -11.80
N GLU A 93 -13.27 3.92 -12.31
CA GLU A 93 -12.14 3.03 -12.59
C GLU A 93 -11.37 2.72 -11.31
N GLY A 94 -11.05 3.72 -10.50
CA GLY A 94 -10.38 3.53 -9.21
C GLY A 94 -11.16 2.63 -8.26
N LEU A 95 -12.50 2.71 -8.28
CA LEU A 95 -13.37 1.83 -7.49
C LEU A 95 -13.40 0.36 -7.98
N LYS A 96 -12.99 0.10 -9.23
CA LYS A 96 -12.92 -1.25 -9.82
C LYS A 96 -11.50 -1.79 -9.94
N ALA A 97 -10.50 -0.93 -9.75
CA ALA A 97 -9.10 -1.30 -9.83
C ALA A 97 -8.77 -2.32 -8.75
N SER A 98 -7.95 -3.30 -9.12
CA SER A 98 -7.43 -4.30 -8.20
C SER A 98 -6.02 -4.69 -8.61
N LEU A 99 -5.16 -4.90 -7.61
CA LEU A 99 -3.81 -5.44 -7.82
C LEU A 99 -3.83 -6.94 -8.15
N TYR A 100 -4.91 -7.65 -7.80
CA TYR A 100 -4.99 -9.11 -7.89
C TYR A 100 -6.19 -9.54 -8.73
N LEU A 101 -5.91 -9.95 -9.96
CA LEU A 101 -6.92 -10.16 -11.01
C LEU A 101 -7.58 -11.56 -10.98
N ASP A 102 -7.03 -12.51 -10.24
CA ASP A 102 -7.30 -13.95 -10.36
C ASP A 102 -7.99 -14.57 -9.12
N ARG A 103 -8.84 -13.80 -8.42
CA ARG A 103 -9.45 -14.25 -7.16
C ARG A 103 -10.92 -14.69 -7.27
N PRO A 104 -11.23 -16.00 -7.23
CA PRO A 104 -12.61 -16.49 -7.11
C PRO A 104 -13.15 -16.54 -5.67
N HIS A 105 -12.30 -16.46 -4.64
CA HIS A 105 -12.65 -16.70 -3.22
C HIS A 105 -12.67 -15.44 -2.34
N ILE A 106 -12.10 -14.34 -2.81
CA ILE A 106 -12.23 -13.02 -2.18
C ILE A 106 -13.33 -12.30 -2.96
N LYS A 107 -14.56 -12.30 -2.42
CA LYS A 107 -15.63 -11.46 -2.98
C LYS A 107 -15.18 -10.01 -2.82
N PRO A 108 -15.25 -9.15 -3.86
CA PRO A 108 -15.06 -7.73 -3.68
C PRO A 108 -15.92 -7.30 -2.51
N ASN A 109 -15.31 -6.77 -1.46
CA ASN A 109 -16.12 -6.13 -0.44
C ASN A 109 -16.90 -5.03 -1.15
N ALA A 110 -18.19 -4.90 -0.83
CA ALA A 110 -18.95 -3.75 -1.31
C ALA A 110 -18.11 -2.50 -0.97
N PRO A 111 -17.88 -1.59 -1.94
CA PRO A 111 -16.94 -0.49 -1.78
C PRO A 111 -17.23 0.22 -0.47
N ARG A 112 -16.29 0.11 0.47
CA ARG A 112 -16.45 0.73 1.79
C ARG A 112 -16.35 2.22 1.59
N LYS A 113 -17.45 2.93 1.83
CA LYS A 113 -17.43 4.39 1.94
C LYS A 113 -16.80 4.74 3.29
N ALA A 114 -15.99 5.79 3.32
CA ALA A 114 -15.57 6.43 4.56
C ALA A 114 -16.80 6.59 5.48
N ALA A 115 -16.71 6.12 6.73
CA ALA A 115 -17.76 6.35 7.69
C ALA A 115 -17.90 7.88 7.88
N ALA A 116 -19.12 8.41 7.71
CA ALA A 116 -19.39 9.81 8.00
C ALA A 116 -19.08 10.06 9.49
N ARG A 117 -18.16 11.00 9.75
CA ARG A 117 -17.87 11.49 11.09
C ARG A 117 -19.01 12.35 11.61
#